data_AF-A0AA36C361-F1
#
_entry.id   AF-A0AA36C361-F1
#
_cell.length_a   1.000
_cell.length_b   1.000
_cell.length_c   1.000
_cell.angle_alpha   90.00
_cell.angle_beta   90.00
_cell.angle_gamma   90.00
#
_symmetry.space_group_name_H-M   'P 1'
#
loop_
_entity.id
_entity.type
_entity.pdbx_description
1 polymer ?
#
loop_
_entity_poly.entity_id
_entity_poly.type
_entity_poly.pdbx_seq_one_letter_code
_entity_poly.pdbx_strand_id
1 'polypeptide(L)'
;MSRLAVLGASGHGKVVADTAECCGWDTIEFFDDAWPGLLRNGAWNVVGNTERLLAAVDEYDGVLVAIGNNRVRQAKLDQLKAAGAALVTLRHPDSTVSRYATLGEGSVVFAGAVVNADARVGSGAILNTGSSVDHDCLLGSCVHISPGARLAGGVCVQDLSWIGIGACVRQLVNIGSQVMVGAGAVVVRDVPDKVTVAGVPASEEEADAVRDVILSNKVNYWTGTQGREFEKEFAAWAGTEYAIGLANGTVALDLALKALGIGAGDEVIVTSRTFLASVSSIVNAGAVPVFADVDRDSQNFSAQTIRAVLTPRTRAVICVHLAGWPCDMDPIMSLAEEFDLKVIEDCAQAHGARYKGRSVGSIGHISAWSFCQDKIMTTGGEGGMVTTNDRKLWSDMWSFKDHGKSWEAVYERNHPPGFRWLHESFGTNWRMLEVQAVIGRIQLKRMTDWQASRLANAGQIWECASQLKGLRVPVMPEDSVHAAYKCYVFVEPQALKAGCHATDATYEYTAVSSRLMP
;
A
#
# COMPACT_ATOMS: atom_id res chain seq x y z
N MET A 1 31.08 19.51 -31.98
CA MET A 1 29.79 19.22 -31.33
C MET A 1 29.89 17.84 -30.75
N SER A 2 29.63 17.68 -29.46
CA SER A 2 29.66 16.39 -28.77
C SER A 2 28.43 15.55 -29.16
N ARG A 3 28.66 14.30 -29.55
CA ARG A 3 27.60 13.36 -29.99
C ARG A 3 27.42 12.26 -28.96
N LEU A 4 26.20 12.11 -28.45
CA LEU A 4 25.79 11.07 -27.53
C LEU A 4 24.85 10.08 -28.21
N ALA A 5 25.19 8.79 -28.18
CA ALA A 5 24.26 7.73 -28.52
C ALA A 5 23.51 7.25 -27.27
N VAL A 6 22.18 7.20 -27.33
CA VAL A 6 21.34 6.70 -26.24
C VAL A 6 20.59 5.44 -26.68
N LEU A 7 20.94 4.29 -26.10
CA LEU A 7 20.29 3.02 -26.37
C LEU A 7 19.08 2.83 -25.46
N GLY A 8 17.86 2.89 -26.03
CA GLY A 8 16.58 2.73 -25.34
C GLY A 8 15.66 3.95 -25.49
N ALA A 9 14.70 3.89 -26.41
CA ALA A 9 13.78 4.97 -26.77
C ALA A 9 12.46 4.92 -25.98
N SER A 10 12.55 4.82 -24.66
CA SER A 10 11.39 4.80 -23.75
C SER A 10 11.12 6.16 -23.10
N GLY A 11 10.10 6.24 -22.24
CA GLY A 11 9.87 7.41 -21.37
C GLY A 11 11.08 7.73 -20.49
N HIS A 12 11.75 6.71 -19.93
CA HIS A 12 13.01 6.90 -19.20
C HIS A 12 14.12 7.44 -20.12
N GLY A 13 14.17 6.97 -21.37
CA GLY A 13 15.05 7.51 -22.42
C GLY A 13 14.92 9.02 -22.59
N LYS A 14 13.69 9.54 -22.58
CA LYS A 14 13.45 11.00 -22.69
C LYS A 14 14.11 11.78 -21.56
N VAL A 15 14.02 11.28 -20.32
CA VAL A 15 14.63 11.93 -19.15
C VAL A 15 16.15 11.87 -19.23
N VAL A 16 16.70 10.75 -19.74
CA VAL A 16 18.14 10.62 -19.99
C VAL A 16 18.63 11.62 -21.03
N ALA A 17 17.93 11.78 -22.15
CA ALA A 17 18.30 12.72 -23.20
C ALA A 17 18.19 14.17 -22.71
N ASP A 18 17.11 14.54 -22.05
CA ASP A 18 16.95 15.85 -21.40
C ASP A 18 18.11 16.15 -20.42
N THR A 19 18.48 15.16 -19.61
CA THR A 19 19.65 15.27 -18.71
C THR A 19 20.96 15.44 -19.47
N ALA A 20 21.13 14.78 -20.61
CA ALA A 20 22.31 14.93 -21.45
C ALA A 20 22.41 16.35 -22.04
N GLU A 21 21.31 16.94 -22.49
CA GLU A 21 21.28 18.34 -22.95
C GLU A 21 21.70 19.29 -21.82
N CYS A 22 21.18 19.09 -20.61
CA CYS A 22 21.60 19.83 -19.42
C CYS A 22 23.09 19.66 -19.08
N CYS A 23 23.69 18.51 -19.44
CA CYS A 23 25.13 18.26 -19.28
C CYS A 23 25.99 18.90 -20.39
N GLY A 24 25.38 19.53 -21.40
CA GLY A 24 26.07 20.18 -22.51
C GLY A 24 26.37 19.27 -23.70
N TRP A 25 25.61 18.18 -23.88
CA TRP A 25 25.69 17.37 -25.11
C TRP A 25 24.97 18.07 -26.26
N ASP A 26 25.66 18.27 -27.39
CA ASP A 26 25.12 19.03 -28.53
C ASP A 26 24.13 18.22 -29.37
N THR A 27 24.44 16.93 -29.58
CA THR A 27 23.66 16.05 -30.44
C THR A 27 23.37 14.76 -29.70
N ILE A 28 22.08 14.41 -29.60
CA ILE A 28 21.62 13.17 -28.97
C ILE A 28 20.80 12.36 -29.96
N GLU A 29 21.24 11.13 -30.21
CA GLU A 29 20.61 10.21 -31.15
C GLU A 29 20.22 8.92 -30.43
N PHE A 30 18.96 8.50 -30.60
CA PHE A 30 18.48 7.27 -30.00
C PHE A 30 18.72 6.06 -30.89
N PHE A 31 18.96 4.93 -30.24
CA PHE A 31 18.92 3.61 -30.83
C PHE A 31 17.92 2.75 -30.07
N ASP A 32 17.09 2.01 -30.79
CA ASP A 32 16.08 1.12 -30.20
C ASP A 32 15.75 -0.03 -31.15
N ASP A 33 15.55 -1.23 -30.61
CA ASP A 33 15.26 -2.43 -31.41
C ASP A 33 13.87 -2.38 -32.08
N ALA A 34 13.01 -1.43 -31.70
CA ALA A 34 11.77 -1.12 -32.43
C ALA A 34 12.00 -0.34 -33.74
N TRP A 35 13.21 0.15 -34.01
CA TRP A 35 13.58 0.76 -35.29
C TRP A 35 13.61 -0.29 -36.42
N PRO A 36 13.10 0.02 -37.64
CA PRO A 36 12.65 1.33 -38.13
C PRO A 36 11.19 1.68 -37.85
N GLY A 37 10.43 0.85 -37.13
CA GLY A 37 9.04 1.14 -36.77
C GLY A 37 8.88 2.32 -35.79
N LEU A 38 9.93 2.64 -35.04
CA LEU A 38 10.03 3.80 -34.16
C LEU A 38 11.12 4.75 -34.69
N LEU A 39 10.72 5.97 -35.06
CA LEU A 39 11.62 6.97 -35.68
C LEU A 39 11.93 8.17 -34.77
N ARG A 40 11.16 8.38 -33.71
CA ARG A 40 11.31 9.51 -32.78
C ARG A 40 11.00 9.09 -31.36
N ASN A 41 11.68 9.70 -30.40
CA ASN A 41 11.34 9.63 -28.98
C ASN A 41 11.15 11.04 -28.44
N GLY A 42 9.97 11.64 -28.63
CA GLY A 42 9.76 13.06 -28.31
C GLY A 42 10.54 13.98 -29.26
N ALA A 43 11.40 14.84 -28.70
CA ALA A 43 12.19 15.80 -29.48
C ALA A 43 13.30 15.14 -30.30
N TRP A 44 13.81 13.99 -29.85
CA TRP A 44 14.99 13.33 -30.42
C TRP A 44 14.65 12.27 -31.49
N ASN A 45 15.59 12.05 -32.40
CA ASN A 45 15.47 11.05 -33.47
C ASN A 45 15.92 9.66 -33.00
N VAL A 46 15.25 8.62 -33.50
CA VAL A 46 15.69 7.23 -33.38
C VAL A 46 16.29 6.81 -34.72
N VAL A 47 17.60 6.59 -34.76
CA VAL A 47 18.37 6.49 -36.01
C VAL A 47 18.84 5.07 -36.34
N GLY A 48 18.63 4.12 -35.43
CA GLY A 48 19.03 2.74 -35.59
C GLY A 48 18.51 1.80 -34.50
N ASN A 49 18.85 0.52 -34.65
CA ASN A 49 18.69 -0.51 -33.62
C ASN A 49 20.01 -0.78 -32.89
N THR A 50 20.03 -1.73 -31.96
CA THR A 50 21.26 -2.08 -31.22
C THR A 50 22.42 -2.48 -32.13
N GLU A 51 22.16 -3.27 -33.16
CA GLU A 51 23.19 -3.76 -34.09
C GLU A 51 23.87 -2.59 -34.82
N ARG A 52 23.07 -1.62 -35.28
CA ARG A 52 23.59 -0.42 -35.92
C ARG A 52 24.42 0.43 -34.96
N LEU A 53 24.01 0.55 -33.70
CA LEU A 53 24.82 1.24 -32.69
C LEU A 53 26.16 0.54 -32.48
N LEU A 54 26.16 -0.78 -32.30
CA LEU A 54 27.38 -1.56 -32.06
C LEU A 54 28.40 -1.41 -33.19
N ALA A 55 27.94 -1.30 -34.44
CA ALA A 55 28.81 -1.10 -35.61
C ALA A 55 29.35 0.35 -35.73
N ALA A 56 28.78 1.31 -35.00
CA ALA A 56 29.05 2.73 -35.14
C ALA A 56 29.45 3.39 -33.80
N VAL A 57 29.88 2.61 -32.80
CA VAL A 57 30.21 3.15 -31.46
C VAL A 57 31.34 4.19 -31.51
N ASP A 58 32.27 4.05 -32.45
CA ASP A 58 33.40 4.97 -32.67
C ASP A 58 32.97 6.31 -33.30
N GLU A 59 31.73 6.43 -33.78
CA GLU A 59 31.19 7.68 -34.35
C GLU A 59 30.65 8.65 -33.28
N TYR A 60 30.56 8.20 -32.02
CA TYR A 60 29.99 8.95 -30.90
C TYR A 60 31.06 9.21 -29.84
N ASP A 61 31.08 10.42 -29.28
CA ASP A 61 31.98 10.77 -28.19
C ASP A 61 31.55 10.11 -26.86
N GLY A 62 30.30 9.63 -26.78
CA GLY A 62 29.79 8.88 -25.65
C GLY A 62 28.61 7.99 -26.00
N VAL A 63 28.45 6.92 -25.23
CA VAL A 63 27.31 5.99 -25.32
C VAL A 63 26.71 5.75 -23.95
N LEU A 64 25.37 5.67 -23.90
CA LEU A 64 24.63 5.44 -22.67
C LEU A 64 23.45 4.49 -22.90
N VAL A 65 23.14 3.64 -21.91
CA VAL A 65 21.99 2.73 -21.96
C VAL A 65 20.84 3.28 -21.12
N ALA A 66 19.78 3.75 -21.77
CA ALA A 66 18.59 4.29 -21.14
C ALA A 66 17.45 3.25 -21.05
N ILE A 67 17.75 2.12 -20.41
CA ILE A 67 16.80 1.02 -20.21
C ILE A 67 16.55 0.82 -18.71
N GLY A 68 15.29 0.97 -18.29
CA GLY A 68 14.91 0.84 -16.88
C GLY A 68 15.12 -0.58 -16.32
N ASN A 69 14.86 -1.61 -17.13
CA ASN A 69 15.05 -3.01 -16.71
C ASN A 69 16.53 -3.33 -16.45
N ASN A 70 16.88 -3.68 -15.21
CA ASN A 70 18.27 -3.88 -14.76
C ASN A 70 19.02 -4.96 -15.54
N ARG A 71 18.37 -6.11 -15.83
CA ARG A 71 19.02 -7.23 -16.54
C ARG A 71 19.26 -6.88 -18.01
N VAL A 72 18.29 -6.25 -18.66
CA VAL A 72 18.45 -5.81 -20.05
C VAL A 72 19.50 -4.72 -20.13
N ARG A 73 19.50 -3.76 -19.19
CA ARG A 73 20.51 -2.71 -19.10
C ARG A 73 21.91 -3.28 -18.96
N GLN A 74 22.12 -4.23 -18.03
CA GLN A 74 23.41 -4.90 -17.87
C GLN A 74 23.86 -5.59 -19.16
N ALA A 75 22.99 -6.39 -19.79
CA ALA A 75 23.32 -7.10 -21.02
C ALA A 75 23.72 -6.15 -22.16
N LYS A 76 23.02 -5.00 -22.30
CA LYS A 76 23.37 -3.99 -23.31
C LYS A 76 24.66 -3.24 -22.98
N LEU A 77 24.92 -2.95 -21.71
CA LEU A 77 26.19 -2.35 -21.27
C LEU A 77 27.36 -3.29 -21.59
N ASP A 78 27.21 -4.58 -21.31
CA ASP A 78 28.24 -5.59 -21.59
C ASP A 78 28.52 -5.69 -23.11
N GLN A 79 27.48 -5.65 -23.95
CA GLN A 79 27.60 -5.64 -25.40
C GLN A 79 28.36 -4.39 -25.91
N LEU A 80 27.98 -3.21 -25.43
CA LEU A 80 28.62 -1.95 -25.82
C LEU A 80 30.07 -1.89 -25.35
N LYS A 81 30.36 -2.36 -24.13
CA LYS A 81 31.72 -2.45 -23.61
C LYS A 81 32.58 -3.41 -24.43
N ALA A 82 32.04 -4.56 -24.82
CA ALA A 82 32.72 -5.50 -25.70
C ALA A 82 32.99 -4.91 -27.11
N ALA A 83 32.14 -4.00 -27.57
CA ALA A 83 32.32 -3.26 -28.82
C ALA A 83 33.29 -2.08 -28.70
N GLY A 84 33.83 -1.78 -27.50
CA GLY A 84 34.75 -0.66 -27.30
C GLY A 84 34.07 0.70 -27.12
N ALA A 85 32.76 0.73 -26.88
CA ALA A 85 32.02 1.98 -26.70
C ALA A 85 32.55 2.80 -25.51
N ALA A 86 32.64 4.12 -25.71
CA ALA A 86 32.92 5.08 -24.64
C ALA A 86 31.69 5.24 -23.73
N LEU A 87 31.55 4.39 -22.71
CA LEU A 87 30.44 4.47 -21.76
C LEU A 87 30.59 5.71 -20.87
N VAL A 88 29.67 6.65 -20.99
CA VAL A 88 29.70 7.92 -20.24
C VAL A 88 28.81 7.86 -19.01
N THR A 89 29.15 8.66 -18.00
CA THR A 89 28.31 8.88 -16.82
C THR A 89 27.69 10.27 -16.88
N LEU A 90 26.37 10.35 -16.76
CA LEU A 90 25.65 11.63 -16.75
C LEU A 90 25.37 12.07 -15.33
N ARG A 91 25.66 13.35 -15.06
CA ARG A 91 25.37 14.02 -13.80
C ARG A 91 24.60 15.30 -14.09
N HIS A 92 23.30 15.31 -13.78
CA HIS A 92 22.48 16.50 -13.94
C HIS A 92 23.07 17.67 -13.12
N PRO A 93 23.09 18.93 -13.64
CA PRO A 93 23.63 20.08 -12.92
C PRO A 93 23.01 20.31 -11.55
N ASP A 94 21.71 20.10 -11.43
CA ASP A 94 20.95 20.21 -10.17
C ASP A 94 21.08 18.98 -9.24
N SER A 95 22.00 18.06 -9.51
CA SER A 95 22.32 16.96 -8.59
C SER A 95 23.45 17.33 -7.64
N THR A 96 23.36 16.85 -6.40
CA THR A 96 24.41 17.05 -5.40
C THR A 96 25.23 15.77 -5.26
N VAL A 97 26.41 15.73 -5.89
CA VAL A 97 27.34 14.61 -5.78
C VAL A 97 28.61 15.10 -5.08
N SER A 98 28.93 14.48 -3.95
CA SER A 98 30.15 14.77 -3.20
C SER A 98 31.39 14.52 -4.06
N ARG A 99 32.40 15.39 -3.94
CA ARG A 99 33.71 15.19 -4.58
C ARG A 99 34.47 13.94 -4.08
N TYR A 100 34.02 13.37 -2.97
CA TYR A 100 34.58 12.17 -2.37
C TYR A 100 33.77 10.90 -2.73
N ALA A 101 32.67 11.03 -3.47
CA ALA A 101 31.91 9.90 -3.98
C ALA A 101 32.49 9.41 -5.31
N THR A 102 32.24 8.14 -5.66
CA THR A 102 32.59 7.58 -6.97
C THR A 102 31.34 7.12 -7.71
N LEU A 103 31.31 7.37 -9.03
CA LEU A 103 30.25 6.92 -9.93
C LEU A 103 30.85 6.01 -11.00
N GLY A 104 30.30 4.81 -11.16
CA GLY A 104 30.70 3.88 -12.20
C GLY A 104 30.24 4.34 -13.59
N GLU A 105 30.94 3.85 -14.62
CA GLU A 105 30.63 4.11 -16.03
C GLU A 105 29.19 3.73 -16.40
N GLY A 106 28.59 4.46 -17.35
CA GLY A 106 27.23 4.20 -17.81
C GLY A 106 26.13 4.55 -16.81
N SER A 107 26.47 5.18 -15.69
CA SER A 107 25.51 5.58 -14.66
C SER A 107 24.85 6.92 -14.98
N VAL A 108 23.66 7.14 -14.43
CA VAL A 108 22.91 8.40 -14.57
C VAL A 108 22.44 8.91 -13.22
N VAL A 109 22.76 10.16 -12.91
CA VAL A 109 22.30 10.88 -11.71
C VAL A 109 21.41 12.04 -12.14
N PHE A 110 20.12 11.93 -11.83
CA PHE A 110 19.09 12.89 -12.24
C PHE A 110 18.95 14.09 -11.30
N ALA A 111 18.15 15.07 -11.71
CA ALA A 111 17.93 16.32 -10.97
C ALA A 111 17.51 16.08 -9.52
N GLY A 112 18.10 16.83 -8.58
CA GLY A 112 17.81 16.75 -7.16
C GLY A 112 18.27 15.45 -6.47
N ALA A 113 18.90 14.51 -7.18
CA ALA A 113 19.49 13.35 -6.54
C ALA A 113 20.73 13.76 -5.72
N VAL A 114 20.92 13.11 -4.56
CA VAL A 114 22.02 13.38 -3.62
C VAL A 114 22.88 12.13 -3.45
N VAL A 115 24.19 12.27 -3.61
CA VAL A 115 25.20 11.24 -3.33
C VAL A 115 26.26 11.83 -2.40
N ASN A 116 26.29 11.37 -1.15
CA ASN A 116 27.14 11.93 -0.09
C ASN A 116 28.57 11.37 -0.11
N ALA A 117 29.40 11.89 0.81
CA ALA A 117 30.82 11.55 0.91
C ALA A 117 31.04 10.04 1.07
N ASP A 118 32.10 9.55 0.43
CA ASP A 118 32.56 8.16 0.52
C ASP A 118 31.58 7.09 -0.01
N ALA A 119 30.43 7.51 -0.57
CA ALA A 119 29.53 6.62 -1.29
C ALA A 119 30.16 6.15 -2.62
N ARG A 120 30.00 4.86 -2.93
CA ARG A 120 30.51 4.24 -4.16
C ARG A 120 29.36 3.65 -4.95
N VAL A 121 29.21 4.10 -6.19
CA VAL A 121 28.14 3.67 -7.09
C VAL A 121 28.74 2.85 -8.23
N GLY A 122 28.25 1.63 -8.43
CA GLY A 122 28.68 0.72 -9.49
C GLY A 122 28.28 1.19 -10.89
N SER A 123 28.71 0.45 -11.91
CA SER A 123 28.44 0.78 -13.32
C SER A 123 26.96 0.63 -13.67
N GLY A 124 26.46 1.46 -14.58
CA GLY A 124 25.09 1.36 -15.08
C GLY A 124 24.02 1.67 -14.03
N ALA A 125 24.37 2.34 -12.93
CA ALA A 125 23.40 2.67 -11.88
C ALA A 125 22.47 3.80 -12.33
N ILE A 126 21.23 3.76 -11.87
CA ILE A 126 20.25 4.83 -12.10
C ILE A 126 19.86 5.43 -10.76
N LEU A 127 20.21 6.71 -10.55
CA LEU A 127 19.79 7.49 -9.38
C LEU A 127 18.76 8.52 -9.81
N ASN A 128 17.48 8.19 -9.60
CA ASN A 128 16.35 9.00 -10.08
C ASN A 128 16.14 10.29 -9.29
N THR A 129 15.29 11.15 -9.86
CA THR A 129 14.92 12.45 -9.34
C THR A 129 14.60 12.43 -7.85
N GLY A 130 15.29 13.28 -7.10
CA GLY A 130 15.08 13.44 -5.66
C GLY A 130 15.42 12.22 -4.78
N SER A 131 16.11 11.22 -5.33
CA SER A 131 16.64 10.10 -4.53
C SER A 131 17.88 10.52 -3.72
N SER A 132 18.20 9.81 -2.63
CA SER A 132 19.39 10.08 -1.83
C SER A 132 20.16 8.81 -1.48
N VAL A 133 21.47 8.87 -1.67
CA VAL A 133 22.47 7.89 -1.22
C VAL A 133 23.37 8.58 -0.21
N ASP A 134 23.25 8.22 1.06
CA ASP A 134 23.99 8.86 2.13
C ASP A 134 25.46 8.37 2.21
N HIS A 135 26.21 8.87 3.18
CA HIS A 135 27.63 8.59 3.33
C HIS A 135 27.95 7.09 3.49
N ASP A 136 29.14 6.67 3.07
CA ASP A 136 29.64 5.28 3.18
C ASP A 136 28.79 4.20 2.48
N CYS A 137 27.81 4.56 1.64
CA CYS A 137 26.99 3.58 0.93
C CYS A 137 27.75 2.90 -0.21
N LEU A 138 27.42 1.62 -0.46
CA LEU A 138 27.96 0.85 -1.58
C LEU A 138 26.81 0.37 -2.48
N LEU A 139 26.77 0.80 -3.73
CA LEU A 139 25.82 0.32 -4.72
C LEU A 139 26.55 -0.50 -5.78
N GLY A 140 26.05 -1.70 -6.04
CA GLY A 140 26.54 -2.60 -7.07
C GLY A 140 26.19 -2.14 -8.49
N SER A 141 26.48 -3.02 -9.44
CA SER A 141 26.24 -2.79 -10.86
C SER A 141 24.76 -2.82 -11.19
N CYS A 142 24.32 -1.89 -12.04
CA CYS A 142 22.96 -1.79 -12.52
C CYS A 142 21.90 -1.73 -11.40
N VAL A 143 22.24 -1.13 -10.26
CA VAL A 143 21.25 -0.80 -9.23
C VAL A 143 20.34 0.33 -9.71
N HIS A 144 19.05 0.23 -9.40
CA HIS A 144 18.05 1.24 -9.70
C HIS A 144 17.50 1.85 -8.42
N ILE A 145 17.83 3.10 -8.15
CA ILE A 145 17.25 3.89 -7.06
C ILE A 145 16.16 4.77 -7.65
N SER A 146 14.89 4.40 -7.38
CA SER A 146 13.70 5.06 -7.93
C SER A 146 13.51 6.48 -7.37
N PRO A 147 12.62 7.31 -7.97
CA PRO A 147 12.41 8.67 -7.50
C PRO A 147 12.07 8.74 -6.01
N GLY A 148 12.68 9.68 -5.31
CA GLY A 148 12.44 9.89 -3.87
C GLY A 148 12.86 8.74 -2.93
N ALA A 149 13.50 7.67 -3.43
CA ALA A 149 14.04 6.62 -2.57
C ALA A 149 15.25 7.11 -1.77
N ARG A 150 15.38 6.67 -0.51
CA ARG A 150 16.39 7.16 0.43
C ARG A 150 17.18 6.01 1.05
N LEU A 151 18.49 6.01 0.88
CA LEU A 151 19.42 5.11 1.56
C LEU A 151 20.16 5.89 2.65
N ALA A 152 20.04 5.48 3.91
CA ALA A 152 20.80 6.06 5.01
C ALA A 152 22.27 5.57 5.03
N GLY A 153 23.10 6.13 5.91
CA GLY A 153 24.54 5.90 5.91
C GLY A 153 24.96 4.41 5.99
N GLY A 154 25.97 4.05 5.21
CA GLY A 154 26.56 2.71 5.18
C GLY A 154 25.67 1.60 4.61
N VAL A 155 24.61 1.94 3.87
CA VAL A 155 23.77 0.94 3.19
C VAL A 155 24.53 0.32 2.01
N CYS A 156 24.48 -1.01 1.92
CA CYS A 156 25.02 -1.76 0.79
C CYS A 156 23.87 -2.31 -0.06
N VAL A 157 23.84 -2.05 -1.35
CA VAL A 157 22.86 -2.58 -2.31
C VAL A 157 23.62 -3.32 -3.39
N GLN A 158 23.47 -4.65 -3.48
CA GLN A 158 24.19 -5.46 -4.45
C GLN A 158 23.57 -5.40 -5.85
N ASP A 159 24.23 -6.07 -6.80
CA ASP A 159 23.97 -5.96 -8.23
C ASP A 159 22.51 -6.20 -8.62
N LEU A 160 22.06 -5.46 -9.65
CA LEU A 160 20.76 -5.61 -10.31
C LEU A 160 19.54 -5.37 -9.42
N SER A 161 19.73 -4.83 -8.21
CA SER A 161 18.63 -4.57 -7.29
C SER A 161 17.87 -3.28 -7.60
N TRP A 162 16.59 -3.26 -7.24
CA TRP A 162 15.66 -2.17 -7.48
C TRP A 162 15.11 -1.66 -6.16
N ILE A 163 15.34 -0.38 -5.87
CA ILE A 163 14.78 0.32 -4.71
C ILE A 163 13.59 1.14 -5.19
N GLY A 164 12.38 0.76 -4.79
CA GLY A 164 11.12 1.32 -5.26
C GLY A 164 10.90 2.80 -4.92
N ILE A 165 9.99 3.44 -5.65
CA ILE A 165 9.68 4.88 -5.48
C ILE A 165 9.32 5.19 -4.02
N GLY A 166 9.95 6.20 -3.44
CA GLY A 166 9.73 6.62 -2.06
C GLY A 166 10.13 5.60 -0.97
N ALA A 167 10.82 4.51 -1.31
CA ALA A 167 11.28 3.55 -0.31
C ALA A 167 12.41 4.14 0.55
N CYS A 168 12.47 3.74 1.82
CA CYS A 168 13.49 4.19 2.77
C CYS A 168 14.27 2.99 3.31
N VAL A 169 15.60 3.06 3.30
CA VAL A 169 16.48 2.01 3.83
C VAL A 169 17.25 2.55 5.03
N ARG A 170 17.12 1.84 6.17
CA ARG A 170 17.80 2.17 7.43
C ARG A 170 19.32 2.06 7.28
N GLN A 171 20.07 2.80 8.08
CA GLN A 171 21.53 2.75 8.09
C GLN A 171 22.07 1.34 8.30
N LEU A 172 23.24 1.06 7.71
CA LEU A 172 23.98 -0.20 7.84
C LEU A 172 23.19 -1.45 7.42
N VAL A 173 22.27 -1.31 6.46
CA VAL A 173 21.51 -2.44 5.90
C VAL A 173 22.18 -2.96 4.63
N ASN A 174 22.26 -4.29 4.51
CA ASN A 174 22.72 -4.99 3.31
C ASN A 174 21.52 -5.52 2.50
N ILE A 175 21.35 -5.04 1.27
CA ILE A 175 20.37 -5.51 0.30
C ILE A 175 21.11 -6.37 -0.73
N GLY A 176 20.71 -7.64 -0.84
CA GLY A 176 21.27 -8.62 -1.75
C GLY A 176 21.05 -8.30 -3.23
N SER A 177 21.54 -9.18 -4.09
CA SER A 177 21.50 -9.03 -5.55
C SER A 177 20.13 -9.39 -6.10
N GLN A 178 19.69 -8.71 -7.16
CA GLN A 178 18.40 -8.96 -7.82
C GLN A 178 17.20 -8.85 -6.87
N VAL A 179 17.30 -7.97 -5.86
CA VAL A 179 16.21 -7.67 -4.92
C VAL A 179 15.28 -6.62 -5.53
N MET A 180 13.98 -6.75 -5.29
CA MET A 180 13.00 -5.71 -5.57
C MET A 180 12.38 -5.20 -4.28
N VAL A 181 12.68 -3.95 -3.93
CA VAL A 181 11.99 -3.24 -2.85
C VAL A 181 10.80 -2.51 -3.44
N GLY A 182 9.61 -2.78 -2.92
CA GLY A 182 8.35 -2.17 -3.37
C GLY A 182 8.28 -0.68 -3.10
N ALA A 183 7.36 0.00 -3.79
CA ALA A 183 7.08 1.42 -3.59
C ALA A 183 6.69 1.71 -2.13
N GLY A 184 7.28 2.77 -1.55
CA GLY A 184 7.01 3.22 -0.19
C GLY A 184 7.44 2.25 0.93
N ALA A 185 8.17 1.17 0.60
CA ALA A 185 8.61 0.22 1.60
C ALA A 185 9.71 0.81 2.50
N VAL A 186 9.71 0.39 3.78
CA VAL A 186 10.77 0.73 4.73
C VAL A 186 11.59 -0.53 5.02
N VAL A 187 12.84 -0.53 4.57
CA VAL A 187 13.78 -1.64 4.75
C VAL A 187 14.64 -1.36 5.97
N VAL A 188 14.34 -2.04 7.08
CA VAL A 188 15.04 -1.84 8.36
C VAL A 188 16.03 -2.94 8.71
N ARG A 189 16.21 -3.94 7.85
CA ARG A 189 17.08 -5.11 8.08
C ARG A 189 17.60 -5.60 6.74
N ASP A 190 18.65 -6.41 6.81
CA ASP A 190 19.29 -7.03 5.65
C ASP A 190 18.29 -7.87 4.85
N VAL A 191 18.45 -7.86 3.53
CA VAL A 191 17.56 -8.52 2.57
C VAL A 191 18.41 -9.50 1.74
N PRO A 192 18.08 -10.80 1.69
CA PRO A 192 18.85 -11.77 0.91
C PRO A 192 18.64 -11.59 -0.60
N ASP A 193 19.47 -12.26 -1.41
CA ASP A 193 19.39 -12.21 -2.87
C ASP A 193 18.02 -12.69 -3.42
N LYS A 194 17.62 -12.14 -4.57
CA LYS A 194 16.49 -12.61 -5.40
C LYS A 194 15.11 -12.59 -4.74
N VAL A 195 14.92 -11.76 -3.71
CA VAL A 195 13.61 -11.60 -3.06
C VAL A 195 12.94 -10.28 -3.45
N THR A 196 11.62 -10.24 -3.29
CA THR A 196 10.84 -9.00 -3.36
C THR A 196 10.34 -8.67 -1.96
N VAL A 197 10.60 -7.44 -1.48
CA VAL A 197 10.13 -6.94 -0.18
C VAL A 197 9.18 -5.77 -0.38
N ALA A 198 7.93 -5.90 0.05
CA ALA A 198 6.90 -4.86 -0.02
C ALA A 198 5.85 -5.07 1.07
N GLY A 199 5.17 -4.01 1.53
CA GLY A 199 4.04 -4.12 2.45
C GLY A 199 4.37 -4.72 3.83
N VAL A 200 3.42 -5.42 4.46
CA VAL A 200 3.66 -6.30 5.61
C VAL A 200 4.23 -7.61 5.07
N PRO A 201 5.54 -7.87 5.17
CA PRO A 201 6.14 -9.07 4.58
C PRO A 201 5.61 -10.33 5.28
N ALA A 202 5.25 -11.34 4.49
CA ALA A 202 4.96 -12.67 5.00
C ALA A 202 6.21 -13.27 5.67
N SER A 203 6.00 -14.01 6.74
CA SER A 203 7.02 -14.75 7.50
C SER A 203 7.06 -16.24 7.12
N GLU A 204 8.19 -16.90 7.41
CA GLU A 204 8.30 -18.36 7.28
C GLU A 204 7.23 -19.09 8.09
N GLU A 205 6.91 -18.60 9.29
CA GLU A 205 5.80 -19.12 10.10
C GLU A 205 4.46 -19.13 9.34
N GLU A 206 4.16 -18.06 8.60
CA GLU A 206 2.92 -17.98 7.80
C GLU A 206 2.99 -18.89 6.57
N ALA A 207 4.14 -18.95 5.89
CA ALA A 207 4.32 -19.81 4.73
C ALA A 207 4.21 -21.30 5.09
N ASP A 208 4.84 -21.71 6.19
CA ASP A 208 4.79 -23.07 6.73
C ASP A 208 3.38 -23.44 7.16
N ALA A 209 2.68 -22.54 7.87
CA ALA A 209 1.31 -22.79 8.27
C ALA A 209 0.35 -22.94 7.07
N VAL A 210 0.54 -22.15 6.02
CA VAL A 210 -0.21 -22.28 4.76
C VAL A 210 0.10 -23.61 4.08
N ARG A 211 1.38 -23.98 3.96
CA ARG A 211 1.80 -25.28 3.41
C ARG A 211 1.12 -26.42 4.15
N ASP A 212 1.12 -26.39 5.48
CA ASP A 212 0.56 -27.46 6.30
C ASP A 212 -0.97 -27.57 6.12
N VAL A 213 -1.69 -26.45 6.00
CA VAL A 213 -3.12 -26.44 5.66
C VAL A 213 -3.36 -27.07 4.28
N ILE A 214 -2.56 -26.72 3.27
CA ILE A 214 -2.68 -27.29 1.93
C ILE A 214 -2.42 -28.80 1.95
N LEU A 215 -1.31 -29.24 2.56
CA LEU A 215 -0.94 -30.65 2.64
C LEU A 215 -1.95 -31.50 3.43
N SER A 216 -2.70 -30.88 4.34
CA SER A 216 -3.77 -31.57 5.08
C SER A 216 -5.04 -31.86 4.25
N ASN A 217 -5.18 -31.26 3.05
CA ASN A 217 -6.41 -31.22 2.24
C ASN A 217 -7.63 -30.59 2.94
N LYS A 218 -7.46 -29.98 4.11
CA LYS A 218 -8.51 -29.27 4.86
C LYS A 218 -8.50 -27.78 4.54
N VAL A 219 -8.66 -27.45 3.25
CA VAL A 219 -8.51 -26.08 2.72
C VAL A 219 -9.81 -25.27 2.69
N ASN A 220 -10.95 -25.91 2.95
CA ASN A 220 -12.27 -25.29 2.93
C ASN A 220 -12.80 -25.10 4.36
N TYR A 221 -13.57 -24.03 4.60
CA TYR A 221 -14.21 -23.73 5.90
C TYR A 221 -14.97 -24.93 6.53
N TRP A 222 -15.52 -25.83 5.70
CA TRP A 222 -16.23 -27.03 6.15
C TRP A 222 -15.33 -28.22 6.46
N THR A 223 -14.14 -28.31 5.86
CA THR A 223 -13.20 -29.42 6.07
C THR A 223 -12.13 -29.10 7.11
N GLY A 224 -11.79 -27.83 7.28
CA GLY A 224 -10.84 -27.33 8.27
C GLY A 224 -11.50 -26.68 9.50
N THR A 225 -10.67 -26.04 10.30
CA THR A 225 -11.03 -25.36 11.57
C THR A 225 -10.42 -23.96 11.70
N GLN A 226 -9.45 -23.59 10.86
CA GLN A 226 -8.75 -22.31 10.89
C GLN A 226 -9.73 -21.14 10.79
N GLY A 227 -10.72 -21.20 9.90
CA GLY A 227 -11.74 -20.15 9.75
C GLY A 227 -12.53 -19.90 11.03
N ARG A 228 -13.04 -20.96 11.66
CA ARG A 228 -13.81 -20.85 12.92
C ARG A 228 -12.96 -20.39 14.10
N GLU A 229 -11.71 -20.86 14.18
CA GLU A 229 -10.80 -20.40 15.25
C GLU A 229 -10.39 -18.95 15.03
N PHE A 230 -10.18 -18.52 13.78
CA PHE A 230 -9.91 -17.11 13.48
C PHE A 230 -11.10 -16.22 13.83
N GLU A 231 -12.33 -16.63 13.50
CA GLU A 231 -13.55 -15.90 13.89
C GLU A 231 -13.62 -15.71 15.42
N LYS A 232 -13.38 -16.76 16.21
CA LYS A 232 -13.36 -16.67 17.68
C LYS A 232 -12.26 -15.75 18.21
N GLU A 233 -11.04 -15.95 17.73
CA GLU A 233 -9.87 -15.16 18.14
C GLU A 233 -10.06 -13.67 17.79
N PHE A 234 -10.61 -13.39 16.61
CA PHE A 234 -10.88 -12.03 16.15
C PHE A 234 -12.02 -11.37 16.92
N ALA A 235 -13.11 -12.10 17.22
CA ALA A 235 -14.20 -11.58 18.05
C ALA A 235 -13.68 -11.14 19.44
N ALA A 236 -12.86 -11.99 20.08
CA ALA A 236 -12.23 -11.68 21.35
C ALA A 236 -11.29 -10.46 21.25
N TRP A 237 -10.49 -10.37 20.18
CA TRP A 237 -9.58 -9.24 19.95
C TRP A 237 -10.31 -7.92 19.69
N ALA A 238 -11.39 -7.95 18.90
CA ALA A 238 -12.23 -6.80 18.61
C ALA A 238 -13.13 -6.40 19.79
N GLY A 239 -13.26 -7.26 20.81
CA GLY A 239 -14.15 -7.03 21.96
C GLY A 239 -15.63 -7.14 21.58
N THR A 240 -15.97 -8.11 20.74
CA THR A 240 -17.35 -8.44 20.33
C THR A 240 -17.70 -9.88 20.62
N GLU A 241 -18.99 -10.20 20.73
CA GLU A 241 -19.47 -11.57 20.95
C GLU A 241 -19.28 -12.47 19.72
N TYR A 242 -19.45 -11.92 18.52
CA TYR A 242 -19.49 -12.70 17.28
C TYR A 242 -18.63 -12.11 16.17
N ALA A 243 -18.02 -12.99 15.37
CA ALA A 243 -17.36 -12.64 14.12
C ALA A 243 -17.63 -13.66 13.01
N ILE A 244 -17.56 -13.23 11.75
CA ILE A 244 -17.79 -14.07 10.56
C ILE A 244 -16.75 -13.73 9.49
N GLY A 245 -15.89 -14.70 9.16
CA GLY A 245 -14.80 -14.56 8.20
C GLY A 245 -15.31 -14.66 6.77
N LEU A 246 -14.90 -13.72 5.92
CA LEU A 246 -15.40 -13.49 4.58
C LEU A 246 -14.27 -13.37 3.54
N ALA A 247 -14.64 -13.48 2.26
CA ALA A 247 -13.68 -13.45 1.16
C ALA A 247 -12.90 -12.13 1.02
N ASN A 248 -13.51 -10.98 1.32
CA ASN A 248 -12.88 -9.65 1.29
C ASN A 248 -13.69 -8.61 2.10
N GLY A 249 -13.16 -7.39 2.24
CA GLY A 249 -13.82 -6.31 2.99
C GLY A 249 -15.07 -5.73 2.31
N THR A 250 -15.14 -5.74 0.97
CA THR A 250 -16.32 -5.27 0.24
C THR A 250 -17.53 -6.16 0.51
N VAL A 251 -17.36 -7.48 0.46
CA VAL A 251 -18.44 -8.42 0.79
C VAL A 251 -18.84 -8.35 2.28
N ALA A 252 -17.96 -7.86 3.16
CA ALA A 252 -18.32 -7.59 4.56
C ALA A 252 -19.30 -6.42 4.70
N LEU A 253 -19.09 -5.34 3.93
CA LEU A 253 -20.04 -4.22 3.86
C LEU A 253 -21.36 -4.64 3.19
N ASP A 254 -21.29 -5.40 2.09
CA ASP A 254 -22.49 -5.92 1.42
C ASP A 254 -23.32 -6.81 2.37
N LEU A 255 -22.65 -7.66 3.16
CA LEU A 255 -23.30 -8.52 4.14
C LEU A 255 -23.95 -7.73 5.27
N ALA A 256 -23.27 -6.70 5.78
CA ALA A 256 -23.81 -5.82 6.82
C ALA A 256 -25.10 -5.12 6.36
N LEU A 257 -25.08 -4.52 5.17
CA LEU A 257 -26.26 -3.87 4.59
C LEU A 257 -27.39 -4.88 4.36
N LYS A 258 -27.07 -6.08 3.85
CA LYS A 258 -28.04 -7.15 3.61
C LYS A 258 -28.72 -7.60 4.90
N ALA A 259 -27.97 -7.79 5.98
CA ALA A 259 -28.49 -8.25 7.26
C ALA A 259 -29.38 -7.20 7.95
N LEU A 260 -29.10 -5.92 7.71
CA LEU A 260 -29.94 -4.81 8.19
C LEU A 260 -31.18 -4.57 7.30
N GLY A 261 -31.34 -5.32 6.23
CA GLY A 261 -32.49 -5.21 5.33
C GLY A 261 -32.49 -3.94 4.46
N ILE A 262 -31.34 -3.28 4.30
CA ILE A 262 -31.20 -2.08 3.49
C ILE A 262 -31.40 -2.41 2.01
N GLY A 263 -32.19 -1.62 1.31
CA GLY A 263 -32.38 -1.78 -0.13
C GLY A 263 -33.06 -0.63 -0.84
N ALA A 264 -33.80 -0.96 -1.90
CA ALA A 264 -34.44 0.02 -2.77
C ALA A 264 -35.39 0.94 -1.98
N GLY A 265 -35.16 2.26 -2.13
CA GLY A 265 -35.94 3.30 -1.44
C GLY A 265 -35.31 3.80 -0.15
N ASP A 266 -34.27 3.11 0.36
CA ASP A 266 -33.53 3.56 1.54
C ASP A 266 -32.37 4.49 1.18
N GLU A 267 -32.03 5.37 2.12
CA GLU A 267 -30.83 6.18 2.08
C GLU A 267 -29.85 5.74 3.17
N VAL A 268 -28.56 5.71 2.80
CA VAL A 268 -27.46 5.41 3.72
C VAL A 268 -26.47 6.56 3.71
N ILE A 269 -26.21 7.15 4.88
CA ILE A 269 -25.26 8.25 5.01
C ILE A 269 -23.83 7.70 5.07
N VAL A 270 -22.93 8.31 4.31
CA VAL A 270 -21.51 7.93 4.23
C VAL A 270 -20.63 9.18 4.05
N THR A 271 -19.34 9.08 4.36
CA THR A 271 -18.37 10.14 4.09
C THR A 271 -17.99 10.20 2.61
N SER A 272 -17.67 11.40 2.10
CA SER A 272 -17.10 11.59 0.76
C SER A 272 -15.61 11.20 0.69
N ARG A 273 -14.94 11.09 1.84
CA ARG A 273 -13.52 10.73 1.95
C ARG A 273 -13.37 9.30 2.46
N THR A 274 -13.43 8.35 1.54
CA THR A 274 -13.28 6.90 1.81
C THR A 274 -12.80 6.16 0.56
N PHE A 275 -12.55 4.86 0.68
CA PHE A 275 -12.41 3.97 -0.47
C PHE A 275 -13.78 3.69 -1.11
N LEU A 276 -13.81 3.50 -2.43
CA LEU A 276 -15.05 3.37 -3.21
C LEU A 276 -16.01 2.30 -2.68
N ALA A 277 -15.49 1.23 -2.07
CA ALA A 277 -16.28 0.11 -1.55
C ALA A 277 -17.41 0.55 -0.60
N SER A 278 -17.16 1.51 0.30
CA SER A 278 -18.19 1.99 1.24
C SER A 278 -19.41 2.59 0.53
N VAL A 279 -19.22 3.16 -0.67
CA VAL A 279 -20.29 3.72 -1.51
C VAL A 279 -20.87 2.67 -2.44
N SER A 280 -20.04 1.88 -3.12
CA SER A 280 -20.52 0.88 -4.07
C SER A 280 -21.38 -0.20 -3.40
N SER A 281 -21.09 -0.56 -2.14
CA SER A 281 -21.91 -1.51 -1.38
C SER A 281 -23.32 -1.00 -1.11
N ILE A 282 -23.49 0.31 -0.86
CA ILE A 282 -24.83 0.93 -0.73
C ILE A 282 -25.60 0.80 -2.05
N VAL A 283 -24.94 1.10 -3.17
CA VAL A 283 -25.53 1.00 -4.50
C VAL A 283 -25.86 -0.46 -4.86
N ASN A 284 -24.99 -1.41 -4.52
CA ASN A 284 -25.21 -2.84 -4.76
C ASN A 284 -26.41 -3.37 -3.96
N ALA A 285 -26.69 -2.83 -2.78
CA ALA A 285 -27.90 -3.13 -2.02
C ALA A 285 -29.17 -2.56 -2.68
N GLY A 286 -29.03 -1.62 -3.63
CA GLY A 286 -30.13 -0.89 -4.27
C GLY A 286 -30.52 0.40 -3.53
N ALA A 287 -29.79 0.77 -2.48
CA ALA A 287 -30.01 1.99 -1.71
C ALA A 287 -29.29 3.20 -2.32
N VAL A 288 -29.61 4.40 -1.83
CA VAL A 288 -29.01 5.67 -2.27
C VAL A 288 -27.96 6.14 -1.26
N PRO A 289 -26.68 6.33 -1.66
CA PRO A 289 -25.68 6.94 -0.79
C PRO A 289 -25.93 8.44 -0.66
N VAL A 290 -25.90 8.94 0.58
CA VAL A 290 -26.01 10.37 0.91
C VAL A 290 -24.72 10.82 1.60
N PHE A 291 -24.05 11.84 1.06
CA PHE A 291 -22.77 12.29 1.60
C PHE A 291 -22.94 13.32 2.71
N ALA A 292 -22.31 13.07 3.85
CA ALA A 292 -22.12 14.07 4.91
C ALA A 292 -20.68 14.62 4.84
N ASP A 293 -20.54 15.90 5.20
CA ASP A 293 -19.25 16.60 5.15
C ASP A 293 -18.31 16.16 6.29
N VAL A 294 -17.00 16.37 6.09
CA VAL A 294 -15.94 15.90 6.98
C VAL A 294 -15.32 17.02 7.81
N ASP A 295 -14.84 16.65 9.00
CA ASP A 295 -14.06 17.52 9.87
C ASP A 295 -12.66 17.80 9.29
N ARG A 296 -12.12 19.00 9.57
CA ARG A 296 -10.84 19.46 9.01
C ARG A 296 -9.63 18.65 9.48
N ASP A 297 -9.66 18.13 10.71
CA ASP A 297 -8.50 17.49 11.33
C ASP A 297 -8.59 15.97 11.22
N SER A 298 -9.66 15.38 11.75
CA SER A 298 -9.90 13.94 11.72
C SER A 298 -10.26 13.45 10.32
N GLN A 299 -10.87 14.33 9.49
CA GLN A 299 -11.35 14.00 8.15
C GLN A 299 -12.43 12.90 8.12
N ASN A 300 -12.96 12.56 9.30
CA ASN A 300 -14.18 11.82 9.50
C ASN A 300 -15.37 12.80 9.52
N PHE A 301 -16.57 12.32 9.27
CA PHE A 301 -17.78 13.11 9.50
C PHE A 301 -18.15 13.16 11.00
N SER A 302 -19.18 13.93 11.37
CA SER A 302 -19.65 14.06 12.75
C SER A 302 -21.16 13.85 12.85
N ALA A 303 -21.69 13.65 14.06
CA ALA A 303 -23.13 13.61 14.28
C ALA A 303 -23.84 14.88 13.78
N GLN A 304 -23.18 16.04 13.83
CA GLN A 304 -23.73 17.29 13.30
C GLN A 304 -23.86 17.27 11.77
N THR A 305 -22.83 16.82 11.06
CA THR A 305 -22.85 16.77 9.58
C THR A 305 -23.77 15.65 9.08
N ILE A 306 -23.89 14.54 9.81
CA ILE A 306 -24.88 13.48 9.55
C ILE A 306 -26.30 14.04 9.72
N ARG A 307 -26.59 14.71 10.85
CA ARG A 307 -27.92 15.28 11.13
C ARG A 307 -28.39 16.24 10.03
N ALA A 308 -27.46 17.03 9.47
CA ALA A 308 -27.76 18.01 8.44
C ALA A 308 -28.28 17.42 7.11
N VAL A 309 -28.04 16.12 6.85
CA VAL A 309 -28.41 15.45 5.61
C VAL A 309 -29.47 14.34 5.80
N LEU A 310 -30.03 14.21 7.01
CA LEU A 310 -31.08 13.23 7.28
C LEU A 310 -32.34 13.51 6.48
N THR A 311 -32.99 12.43 6.05
CA THR A 311 -34.33 12.46 5.43
C THR A 311 -35.20 11.33 6.02
N PRO A 312 -36.52 11.32 5.78
CA PRO A 312 -37.38 10.21 6.17
C PRO A 312 -37.00 8.85 5.54
N ARG A 313 -36.18 8.84 4.48
CA ARG A 313 -35.66 7.64 3.83
C ARG A 313 -34.37 7.13 4.47
N THR A 314 -33.71 7.91 5.34
CA THR A 314 -32.47 7.46 5.96
C THR A 314 -32.72 6.27 6.87
N ARG A 315 -31.92 5.21 6.71
CA ARG A 315 -32.00 3.99 7.52
C ARG A 315 -30.70 3.61 8.19
N ALA A 316 -29.57 4.00 7.61
CA ALA A 316 -28.27 3.66 8.17
C ALA A 316 -27.21 4.72 7.93
N VAL A 317 -26.13 4.61 8.70
CA VAL A 317 -24.90 5.40 8.56
C VAL A 317 -23.71 4.43 8.51
N ILE A 318 -22.80 4.61 7.54
CA ILE A 318 -21.52 3.89 7.47
C ILE A 318 -20.41 4.81 7.99
N CYS A 319 -19.93 4.52 9.20
CA CYS A 319 -18.86 5.24 9.87
C CYS A 319 -17.50 4.68 9.46
N VAL A 320 -16.84 5.34 8.51
CA VAL A 320 -15.48 4.97 8.08
C VAL A 320 -14.47 5.54 9.07
N HIS A 321 -13.67 4.69 9.70
CA HIS A 321 -12.57 5.12 10.57
C HIS A 321 -11.32 5.44 9.75
N LEU A 322 -11.36 6.60 9.07
CA LEU A 322 -10.41 6.95 8.02
C LEU A 322 -8.97 7.02 8.53
N ALA A 323 -8.03 6.45 7.76
CA ALA A 323 -6.60 6.40 8.08
C ALA A 323 -6.20 5.74 9.40
N GLY A 324 -7.17 5.17 10.11
CA GLY A 324 -6.99 4.62 11.44
C GLY A 324 -7.50 5.52 12.57
N TRP A 325 -8.11 6.66 12.27
CA TRP A 325 -8.75 7.50 13.26
C TRP A 325 -10.20 7.07 13.49
N PRO A 326 -10.60 6.74 14.73
CA PRO A 326 -11.99 6.51 15.07
C PRO A 326 -12.91 7.70 14.71
N CYS A 327 -14.15 7.40 14.30
CA CYS A 327 -15.19 8.42 14.28
C CYS A 327 -15.53 8.81 15.73
N ASP A 328 -16.13 9.99 15.94
CA ASP A 328 -16.66 10.36 17.25
C ASP A 328 -17.96 9.58 17.51
N MET A 329 -17.82 8.36 18.05
CA MET A 329 -18.89 7.36 18.01
C MET A 329 -20.02 7.62 18.99
N ASP A 330 -19.80 8.20 20.19
CA ASP A 330 -20.92 8.38 21.13
C ASP A 330 -22.00 9.32 20.57
N PRO A 331 -21.66 10.52 20.07
CA PRO A 331 -22.67 11.39 19.49
C PRO A 331 -23.38 10.79 18.28
N ILE A 332 -22.66 9.98 17.47
CA ILE A 332 -23.24 9.28 16.32
C ILE A 332 -24.22 8.20 16.77
N MET A 333 -23.86 7.41 17.79
CA MET A 333 -24.75 6.39 18.35
C MET A 333 -25.99 7.01 19.00
N SER A 334 -25.84 8.11 19.76
CA SER A 334 -26.99 8.84 20.31
C SER A 334 -27.91 9.40 19.23
N LEU A 335 -27.35 9.92 18.13
CA LEU A 335 -28.14 10.35 16.97
C LEU A 335 -28.86 9.16 16.32
N ALA A 336 -28.19 8.02 16.20
CA ALA A 336 -28.78 6.82 15.61
C ALA A 336 -29.95 6.31 16.45
N GLU A 337 -29.85 6.35 17.78
CA GLU A 337 -30.96 6.02 18.69
C GLU A 337 -32.13 6.99 18.55
N GLU A 338 -31.87 8.30 18.45
CA GLU A 338 -32.90 9.34 18.30
C GLU A 338 -33.74 9.15 17.02
N PHE A 339 -33.13 8.68 15.94
CA PHE A 339 -33.75 8.57 14.61
C PHE A 339 -33.98 7.12 14.14
N ASP A 340 -33.81 6.13 15.02
CA ASP A 340 -33.89 4.69 14.71
C ASP A 340 -33.03 4.28 13.49
N LEU A 341 -31.79 4.76 13.45
CA LEU A 341 -30.83 4.45 12.40
C LEU A 341 -29.94 3.28 12.82
N LYS A 342 -29.51 2.49 11.83
CA LYS A 342 -28.45 1.50 12.01
C LYS A 342 -27.09 2.11 11.75
N VAL A 343 -26.10 1.68 12.52
CA VAL A 343 -24.71 2.15 12.41
C VAL A 343 -23.85 0.98 11.99
N ILE A 344 -23.21 1.11 10.83
CA ILE A 344 -22.17 0.19 10.36
C ILE A 344 -20.82 0.87 10.60
N GLU A 345 -19.90 0.23 11.30
CA GLU A 345 -18.51 0.68 11.35
C GLU A 345 -17.75 0.08 10.15
N ASP A 346 -17.14 0.92 9.30
CA ASP A 346 -16.16 0.49 8.31
C ASP A 346 -14.76 0.63 8.93
N CYS A 347 -14.27 -0.50 9.44
CA CYS A 347 -13.02 -0.61 10.20
C CYS A 347 -11.84 -1.03 9.32
N ALA A 348 -12.00 -1.04 7.99
CA ALA A 348 -10.97 -1.52 7.06
C ALA A 348 -9.59 -0.88 7.27
N GLN A 349 -9.56 0.37 7.74
CA GLN A 349 -8.35 1.16 7.95
C GLN A 349 -7.96 1.32 9.42
N ALA A 350 -8.66 0.67 10.36
CA ALA A 350 -8.59 1.03 11.79
C ALA A 350 -8.33 -0.15 12.73
N HIS A 351 -7.62 -1.17 12.25
CA HIS A 351 -7.21 -2.31 13.09
C HIS A 351 -6.38 -1.84 14.29
N GLY A 352 -6.91 -2.04 15.50
CA GLY A 352 -6.29 -1.63 16.77
C GLY A 352 -6.72 -0.25 17.25
N ALA A 353 -7.47 0.54 16.48
CA ALA A 353 -7.94 1.83 16.94
C ALA A 353 -8.90 1.67 18.13
N ARG A 354 -8.90 2.66 19.04
CA ARG A 354 -9.80 2.67 20.20
C ARG A 354 -10.48 4.02 20.36
N TYR A 355 -11.75 3.98 20.73
CA TYR A 355 -12.55 5.16 21.06
C TYR A 355 -13.04 5.04 22.51
N LYS A 356 -12.57 5.92 23.39
CA LYS A 356 -12.86 5.94 24.83
C LYS A 356 -12.70 4.56 25.47
N GLY A 357 -11.55 3.93 25.21
CA GLY A 357 -11.19 2.59 25.70
C GLY A 357 -11.80 1.41 24.95
N ARG A 358 -12.91 1.60 24.23
CA ARG A 358 -13.53 0.54 23.40
C ARG A 358 -12.78 0.37 22.08
N SER A 359 -12.65 -0.87 21.61
CA SER A 359 -12.16 -1.11 20.25
C SER A 359 -13.13 -0.50 19.25
N VAL A 360 -12.63 0.10 18.17
CA VAL A 360 -13.49 0.29 17.01
C VAL A 360 -13.91 -1.08 16.47
N GLY A 361 -15.10 -1.13 15.91
CA GLY A 361 -15.75 -2.34 15.41
C GLY A 361 -16.57 -3.11 16.46
N SER A 362 -16.66 -2.63 17.69
CA SER A 362 -17.55 -3.17 18.74
C SER A 362 -18.63 -2.22 19.23
N ILE A 363 -18.75 -1.04 18.60
CA ILE A 363 -19.60 0.06 19.07
C ILE A 363 -20.90 0.15 18.26
N GLY A 364 -20.81 0.04 16.94
CA GLY A 364 -21.93 0.03 16.02
C GLY A 364 -22.71 -1.30 16.06
N HIS A 365 -23.73 -1.38 15.22
CA HIS A 365 -24.60 -2.56 15.15
C HIS A 365 -23.90 -3.73 14.42
N ILE A 366 -23.19 -3.42 13.34
CA ILE A 366 -22.37 -4.36 12.57
C ILE A 366 -21.10 -3.63 12.16
N SER A 367 -19.96 -4.31 12.18
CA SER A 367 -18.69 -3.71 11.79
C SER A 367 -18.01 -4.54 10.74
N ALA A 368 -17.52 -3.91 9.69
CA ALA A 368 -16.88 -4.55 8.55
C ALA A 368 -15.36 -4.30 8.56
N TRP A 369 -14.60 -5.36 8.33
CA TRP A 369 -13.14 -5.35 8.33
C TRP A 369 -12.59 -5.84 6.99
N SER A 370 -11.44 -5.31 6.60
CA SER A 370 -10.72 -5.69 5.38
C SER A 370 -9.33 -6.20 5.74
N PHE A 371 -8.91 -7.29 5.09
CA PHE A 371 -7.59 -7.87 5.20
C PHE A 371 -6.86 -7.87 3.84
N CYS A 372 -7.15 -6.87 3.00
CA CYS A 372 -6.43 -6.65 1.74
C CYS A 372 -4.93 -6.44 2.00
N GLN A 373 -4.09 -6.66 1.00
CA GLN A 373 -2.62 -6.67 1.12
C GLN A 373 -2.04 -5.41 1.79
N ASP A 374 -2.67 -4.25 1.59
CA ASP A 374 -2.18 -2.97 2.06
C ASP A 374 -2.62 -2.63 3.51
N LYS A 375 -3.53 -3.40 4.10
CA LYS A 375 -4.09 -3.16 5.44
C LYS A 375 -3.06 -3.41 6.54
N ILE A 376 -3.36 -2.93 7.76
CA ILE A 376 -2.45 -3.09 8.92
C ILE A 376 -2.13 -4.57 9.16
N MET A 377 -3.15 -5.42 9.03
CA MET A 377 -3.03 -6.86 8.94
C MET A 377 -3.71 -7.37 7.66
N THR A 378 -3.20 -8.45 7.09
CA THR A 378 -3.74 -9.13 5.91
C THR A 378 -3.90 -10.62 6.17
N THR A 379 -4.68 -11.29 5.33
CA THR A 379 -4.87 -12.75 5.34
C THR A 379 -4.30 -13.40 4.08
N GLY A 380 -3.12 -12.92 3.65
CA GLY A 380 -2.46 -13.41 2.43
C GLY A 380 -2.91 -12.69 1.15
N GLY A 381 -3.24 -11.40 1.27
CA GLY A 381 -3.57 -10.52 0.14
C GLY A 381 -5.04 -10.11 0.06
N GLU A 382 -5.96 -11.01 0.40
CA GLU A 382 -7.41 -10.75 0.43
C GLU A 382 -8.06 -11.38 1.66
N GLY A 383 -9.16 -10.80 2.11
CA GLY A 383 -9.98 -11.29 3.22
C GLY A 383 -10.84 -10.20 3.85
N GLY A 384 -11.86 -10.61 4.59
CA GLY A 384 -12.69 -9.69 5.37
C GLY A 384 -13.33 -10.37 6.57
N MET A 385 -13.96 -9.57 7.42
CA MET A 385 -14.67 -10.04 8.60
C MET A 385 -15.87 -9.12 8.85
N VAL A 386 -16.95 -9.65 9.38
CA VAL A 386 -17.94 -8.83 10.10
C VAL A 386 -17.91 -9.18 11.58
N THR A 387 -18.05 -8.17 12.45
CA THR A 387 -18.22 -8.35 13.91
C THR A 387 -19.53 -7.73 14.38
N THR A 388 -20.16 -8.33 15.38
CA THR A 388 -21.40 -7.83 15.99
C THR A 388 -21.59 -8.42 17.40
N ASN A 389 -22.41 -7.76 18.21
CA ASN A 389 -22.86 -8.27 19.50
C ASN A 389 -24.28 -8.86 19.45
N ASP A 390 -24.98 -8.75 18.31
CA ASP A 390 -26.35 -9.24 18.15
C ASP A 390 -26.35 -10.67 17.56
N ARG A 391 -26.86 -11.64 18.33
CA ARG A 391 -26.94 -13.05 17.92
C ARG A 391 -27.82 -13.26 16.69
N LYS A 392 -28.88 -12.49 16.52
CA LYS A 392 -29.77 -12.60 15.36
C LYS A 392 -29.05 -12.10 14.11
N LEU A 393 -28.43 -10.93 14.17
CA LEU A 393 -27.65 -10.40 13.04
C LEU A 393 -26.50 -11.35 12.67
N TRP A 394 -25.81 -11.89 13.67
CA TRP A 394 -24.79 -12.92 13.44
C TRP A 394 -25.35 -14.16 12.73
N SER A 395 -26.45 -14.74 13.20
CA SER A 395 -27.04 -15.94 12.59
C SER A 395 -27.48 -15.70 11.15
N ASP A 396 -28.14 -14.56 10.88
CA ASP A 396 -28.58 -14.16 9.54
C ASP A 396 -27.38 -13.98 8.58
N MET A 397 -26.33 -13.28 9.03
CA MET A 397 -25.11 -13.07 8.26
C MET A 397 -24.34 -14.37 8.01
N TRP A 398 -24.23 -15.23 9.03
CA TRP A 398 -23.56 -16.52 8.92
C TRP A 398 -24.27 -17.40 7.91
N SER A 399 -25.60 -17.41 7.97
CA SER A 399 -26.46 -18.14 7.03
C SER A 399 -26.27 -17.65 5.60
N PHE A 400 -26.34 -16.34 5.38
CA PHE A 400 -26.21 -15.76 4.05
C PHE A 400 -24.84 -16.03 3.42
N LYS A 401 -23.74 -15.95 4.19
CA LYS A 401 -22.38 -16.28 3.74
C LYS A 401 -22.26 -17.70 3.18
N ASP A 402 -23.05 -18.61 3.73
CA ASP A 402 -22.96 -20.04 3.49
C ASP A 402 -24.23 -20.61 2.85
N HIS A 403 -24.64 -20.04 1.73
CA HIS A 403 -25.74 -20.51 0.88
C HIS A 403 -27.12 -20.55 1.56
N GLY A 404 -27.30 -19.87 2.68
CA GLY A 404 -28.53 -19.88 3.46
C GLY A 404 -28.66 -21.07 4.42
N LYS A 405 -27.54 -21.73 4.74
CA LYS A 405 -27.53 -22.76 5.80
C LYS A 405 -27.88 -22.15 7.15
N SER A 406 -28.70 -22.82 7.93
CA SER A 406 -29.05 -22.39 9.29
C SER A 406 -28.04 -22.94 10.30
N TRP A 407 -27.55 -22.10 11.20
CA TRP A 407 -26.59 -22.53 12.22
C TRP A 407 -27.22 -23.60 13.11
N GLU A 408 -28.44 -23.36 13.57
CA GLU A 408 -29.22 -24.26 14.39
C GLU A 408 -29.45 -25.59 13.66
N ALA A 409 -29.79 -25.55 12.37
CA ALA A 409 -29.93 -26.76 11.57
C ALA A 409 -28.62 -27.53 11.44
N VAL A 410 -27.47 -26.87 11.36
CA VAL A 410 -26.18 -27.55 11.21
C VAL A 410 -25.68 -28.14 12.53
N TYR A 411 -25.76 -27.38 13.62
CA TYR A 411 -25.04 -27.68 14.86
C TYR A 411 -25.92 -28.01 16.07
N GLU A 412 -27.18 -27.58 16.08
CA GLU A 412 -28.06 -27.72 17.26
C GLU A 412 -29.16 -28.77 17.06
N ARG A 413 -29.50 -29.14 15.81
CA ARG A 413 -30.51 -30.15 15.50
C ARG A 413 -29.89 -31.53 15.23
N ASN A 414 -30.51 -32.56 15.77
CA ASN A 414 -30.18 -33.95 15.44
C ASN A 414 -30.76 -34.34 14.08
N HIS A 415 -29.96 -35.02 13.26
CA HIS A 415 -30.36 -35.49 11.93
C HIS A 415 -30.33 -37.01 11.85
N PRO A 416 -31.31 -37.64 11.19
CA PRO A 416 -31.21 -39.06 10.85
C PRO A 416 -30.04 -39.29 9.88
N PRO A 417 -29.51 -40.53 9.77
CA PRO A 417 -28.50 -40.87 8.78
C PRO A 417 -28.98 -40.55 7.35
N GLY A 418 -28.17 -39.84 6.56
CA GLY A 418 -28.49 -39.48 5.17
C GLY A 418 -28.29 -38.00 4.85
N PHE A 419 -28.93 -37.56 3.76
CA PHE A 419 -28.90 -36.16 3.31
C PHE A 419 -29.58 -35.23 4.32
N ARG A 420 -28.94 -34.09 4.62
CA ARG A 420 -29.44 -33.10 5.58
C ARG A 420 -30.03 -31.88 4.87
N TRP A 421 -31.25 -31.51 5.23
CA TRP A 421 -31.88 -30.26 4.79
C TRP A 421 -31.44 -29.13 5.72
N LEU A 422 -30.38 -28.42 5.31
CA LEU A 422 -29.71 -27.41 6.14
C LEU A 422 -30.06 -25.97 5.77
N HIS A 423 -30.69 -25.75 4.61
CA HIS A 423 -30.95 -24.40 4.09
C HIS A 423 -32.35 -23.94 4.48
N GLU A 424 -32.44 -22.82 5.20
CA GLU A 424 -33.71 -22.23 5.67
C GLU A 424 -33.93 -20.81 5.13
N SER A 425 -32.92 -20.25 4.47
CA SER A 425 -32.94 -18.93 3.84
C SER A 425 -32.19 -18.97 2.50
N PHE A 426 -32.18 -17.85 1.78
CA PHE A 426 -31.31 -17.69 0.61
C PHE A 426 -30.00 -17.02 1.01
N GLY A 427 -28.90 -17.54 0.46
CA GLY A 427 -27.57 -16.97 0.60
C GLY A 427 -26.74 -17.17 -0.66
N THR A 428 -25.45 -16.92 -0.53
CA THR A 428 -24.44 -17.11 -1.58
C THR A 428 -23.18 -17.73 -0.96
N ASN A 429 -22.06 -17.76 -1.68
CA ASN A 429 -20.79 -18.20 -1.16
C ASN A 429 -19.82 -17.04 -0.99
N TRP A 430 -19.70 -16.54 0.23
CA TRP A 430 -18.70 -15.52 0.60
C TRP A 430 -17.67 -16.03 1.60
N ARG A 431 -17.50 -17.35 1.70
CA ARG A 431 -16.60 -17.98 2.68
C ARG A 431 -15.14 -17.57 2.50
N MET A 432 -14.47 -17.32 3.61
CA MET A 432 -13.00 -17.28 3.70
C MET A 432 -12.40 -18.69 3.58
N LEU A 433 -11.22 -18.79 2.96
CA LEU A 433 -10.45 -20.02 2.87
C LEU A 433 -9.64 -20.30 4.15
N GLU A 434 -9.34 -21.57 4.42
CA GLU A 434 -8.55 -21.97 5.60
C GLU A 434 -7.12 -21.43 5.57
N VAL A 435 -6.55 -21.29 4.37
CA VAL A 435 -5.21 -20.69 4.16
C VAL A 435 -5.18 -19.19 4.48
N GLN A 436 -6.29 -18.48 4.24
CA GLN A 436 -6.40 -17.06 4.63
C GLN A 436 -6.52 -16.95 6.15
N ALA A 437 -7.37 -17.78 6.74
CA ALA A 437 -7.63 -17.76 8.17
C ALA A 437 -6.37 -18.08 8.99
N VAL A 438 -5.56 -19.08 8.59
CA VAL A 438 -4.33 -19.41 9.35
C VAL A 438 -3.33 -18.27 9.38
N ILE A 439 -3.19 -17.52 8.27
CA ILE A 439 -2.37 -16.29 8.21
C ILE A 439 -2.94 -15.25 9.17
N GLY A 440 -4.26 -15.01 9.10
CA GLY A 440 -4.96 -14.05 9.96
C GLY A 440 -4.73 -14.30 11.45
N ARG A 441 -4.79 -15.56 11.89
CA ARG A 441 -4.52 -15.97 13.28
C ARG A 441 -3.10 -15.65 13.72
N ILE A 442 -2.11 -15.84 12.85
CA ILE A 442 -0.71 -15.52 13.14
C ILE A 442 -0.54 -13.99 13.23
N GLN A 443 -1.09 -13.24 12.28
CA GLN A 443 -1.00 -11.78 12.27
C GLN A 443 -1.72 -11.12 13.45
N LEU A 444 -2.87 -11.67 13.87
CA LEU A 444 -3.63 -11.14 15.00
C LEU A 444 -2.79 -11.09 16.29
N LYS A 445 -1.91 -12.09 16.51
CA LYS A 445 -0.98 -12.13 17.65
C LYS A 445 0.07 -11.02 17.61
N ARG A 446 0.33 -10.44 16.44
CA ARG A 446 1.35 -9.40 16.21
C ARG A 446 0.76 -7.98 16.29
N MET A 447 -0.56 -7.85 16.35
CA MET A 447 -1.26 -6.56 16.30
C MET A 447 -0.84 -5.59 17.40
N THR A 448 -0.62 -6.07 18.63
CA THR A 448 -0.17 -5.22 19.75
C THR A 448 1.18 -4.56 19.43
N ASP A 449 2.17 -5.35 18.98
CA ASP A 449 3.50 -4.87 18.62
C ASP A 449 3.45 -3.93 17.40
N TRP A 450 2.66 -4.30 16.38
CA TRP A 450 2.52 -3.51 15.16
C TRP A 450 1.87 -2.17 15.43
N GLN A 451 0.81 -2.13 16.23
CA GLN A 451 0.15 -0.90 16.62
C GLN A 451 1.11 0.03 17.37
N ALA A 452 1.82 -0.49 18.37
CA ALA A 452 2.79 0.31 19.14
C ALA A 452 3.87 0.90 18.23
N SER A 453 4.42 0.10 17.31
CA SER A 453 5.45 0.53 16.36
C SER A 453 4.93 1.61 15.40
N ARG A 454 3.72 1.43 14.86
CA ARG A 454 3.10 2.38 13.92
C ARG A 454 2.79 3.71 14.59
N LEU A 455 2.27 3.68 15.82
CA LEU A 455 2.02 4.88 16.63
C LEU A 455 3.31 5.62 16.96
N ALA A 456 4.38 4.92 17.35
CA ALA A 456 5.68 5.54 17.62
C ALA A 456 6.26 6.23 16.37
N ASN A 457 6.11 5.61 15.20
CA ASN A 457 6.56 6.19 13.93
C ASN A 457 5.69 7.40 13.53
N ALA A 458 4.37 7.30 13.63
CA ALA A 458 3.47 8.40 13.33
C ALA A 458 3.70 9.59 14.26
N GLY A 459 3.95 9.33 15.56
CA GLY A 459 4.30 10.36 16.54
C GLY A 459 5.56 11.14 16.15
N GLN A 460 6.64 10.46 15.74
CA GLN A 460 7.87 11.12 15.29
C GLN A 460 7.66 11.96 14.03
N ILE A 461 6.86 11.46 13.08
CA ILE A 461 6.53 12.20 11.85
C ILE A 461 5.74 13.45 12.20
N TRP A 462 4.71 13.33 13.04
CA TRP A 462 3.89 14.47 13.45
C TRP A 462 4.67 15.47 14.30
N GLU A 463 5.54 15.03 15.21
CA GLU A 463 6.41 15.90 15.99
C GLU A 463 7.31 16.74 15.07
N CYS A 464 7.98 16.10 14.11
CA CYS A 464 8.81 16.79 13.12
C CYS A 464 7.99 17.77 12.26
N ALA A 465 6.87 17.29 11.70
CA ALA A 465 6.03 18.11 10.81
C ALA A 465 5.39 19.30 11.54
N SER A 466 5.03 19.16 12.82
CA SER A 466 4.42 20.23 13.62
C SER A 466 5.32 21.46 13.81
N GLN A 467 6.64 21.30 13.64
CA GLN A 467 7.62 22.38 13.75
C GLN A 467 7.71 23.22 12.45
N LEU A 468 7.15 22.72 11.34
CA LEU A 468 7.22 23.35 10.02
C LEU A 468 5.98 24.20 9.76
N LYS A 469 6.14 25.53 9.66
CA LYS A 469 5.03 26.48 9.46
C LYS A 469 4.14 26.20 8.24
N GLY A 470 4.68 25.55 7.21
CA GLY A 470 3.96 25.18 5.99
C GLY A 470 3.12 23.91 6.12
N LEU A 471 3.15 23.24 7.27
CA LEU A 471 2.49 21.97 7.50
C LEU A 471 1.59 22.07 8.74
N ARG A 472 0.49 21.32 8.69
CA ARG A 472 -0.40 21.05 9.81
C ARG A 472 -0.44 19.55 10.03
N VAL A 473 -0.38 19.17 11.29
CA VAL A 473 -0.60 17.80 11.74
C VAL A 473 -1.95 17.70 12.44
N PRO A 474 -2.59 16.53 12.44
CA PRO A 474 -3.82 16.37 13.17
C PRO A 474 -3.65 16.43 14.70
N VAL A 475 -4.67 16.90 15.39
CA VAL A 475 -4.74 16.94 16.86
C VAL A 475 -5.65 15.83 17.35
N MET A 476 -5.08 14.80 17.98
CA MET A 476 -5.84 13.64 18.44
C MET A 476 -6.47 13.90 19.82
N PRO A 477 -7.76 13.58 20.04
CA PRO A 477 -8.38 13.60 21.36
C PRO A 477 -7.68 12.62 22.31
N GLU A 478 -7.53 12.99 23.59
CA GLU A 478 -6.83 12.17 24.61
C GLU A 478 -7.45 10.78 24.76
N ASP A 479 -8.78 10.66 24.63
CA ASP A 479 -9.50 9.40 24.75
C ASP A 479 -9.59 8.59 23.44
N SER A 480 -8.82 8.96 22.42
CA SER A 480 -8.79 8.27 21.13
C SER A 480 -7.41 7.67 20.88
N VAL A 481 -7.38 6.42 20.39
CA VAL A 481 -6.16 5.77 19.93
C VAL A 481 -6.27 5.55 18.44
N HIS A 482 -5.39 6.21 17.68
CA HIS A 482 -5.26 6.04 16.25
C HIS A 482 -4.60 4.69 15.90
N ALA A 483 -5.04 4.01 14.84
CA ALA A 483 -4.40 2.77 14.37
C ALA A 483 -3.13 3.00 13.53
N ALA A 484 -2.93 4.24 13.07
CA ALA A 484 -1.82 4.66 12.21
C ALA A 484 -1.68 3.77 10.96
N TYR A 485 -2.82 3.46 10.33
CA TYR A 485 -2.83 2.85 9.00
C TYR A 485 -2.14 3.78 8.00
N LYS A 486 -2.47 5.08 8.06
CA LYS A 486 -1.74 6.16 7.38
C LYS A 486 -1.43 7.29 8.35
N CYS A 487 -0.32 7.96 8.12
CA CYS A 487 0.08 9.18 8.82
C CYS A 487 -0.07 10.34 7.82
N TYR A 488 -1.12 11.13 8.00
CA TYR A 488 -1.35 12.32 7.19
C TYR A 488 -0.67 13.54 7.79
N VAL A 489 -0.09 14.35 6.91
CA VAL A 489 0.35 15.71 7.16
C VAL A 489 -0.26 16.58 6.08
N PHE A 490 -0.85 17.70 6.49
CA PHE A 490 -1.55 18.61 5.60
C PHE A 490 -0.66 19.80 5.27
N VAL A 491 -0.64 20.21 4.01
CA VAL A 491 0.04 21.45 3.61
C VAL A 491 -0.88 22.64 3.93
N GLU A 492 -0.30 23.72 4.47
CA GLU A 492 -0.98 25.00 4.71
C GLU A 492 -0.54 25.99 3.61
N PRO A 493 -1.32 26.16 2.52
CA PRO A 493 -0.86 26.88 1.34
C PRO A 493 -0.50 28.34 1.61
N GLN A 494 -1.16 28.95 2.59
CA GLN A 494 -0.93 30.35 2.99
C GLN A 494 0.48 30.58 3.59
N ALA A 495 1.14 29.52 4.05
CA ALA A 495 2.49 29.57 4.62
C ALA A 495 3.58 29.14 3.63
N LEU A 496 3.22 28.78 2.39
CA LEU A 496 4.18 28.47 1.33
C LEU A 496 4.81 29.74 0.75
N LYS A 497 6.05 29.63 0.25
CA LYS A 497 6.74 30.74 -0.43
C LYS A 497 6.02 31.07 -1.75
N ALA A 498 6.04 32.34 -2.15
CA ALA A 498 5.48 32.78 -3.42
C ALA A 498 6.11 32.02 -4.61
N GLY A 499 5.27 31.49 -5.51
CA GLY A 499 5.69 30.63 -6.62
C GLY A 499 5.71 29.12 -6.31
N CYS A 500 5.58 28.72 -5.05
CA CYS A 500 5.30 27.33 -4.69
C CYS A 500 3.79 27.08 -4.81
N HIS A 501 3.37 26.37 -5.85
CA HIS A 501 1.99 25.92 -5.98
C HIS A 501 1.79 24.63 -5.20
N ALA A 502 0.80 24.60 -4.31
CA ALA A 502 0.28 23.35 -3.79
C ALA A 502 -0.46 22.65 -4.94
N THR A 503 0.19 21.77 -5.68
CA THR A 503 -0.52 20.79 -6.49
C THR A 503 -1.11 19.75 -5.53
N ASP A 504 -2.29 20.04 -4.96
CA ASP A 504 -3.12 19.12 -4.16
C ASP A 504 -2.37 18.14 -3.24
N ALA A 505 -1.32 18.63 -2.56
CA ALA A 505 -0.39 17.76 -1.86
C ALA A 505 -0.88 17.44 -0.44
N THR A 506 -1.79 16.49 -0.31
CA THR A 506 -1.80 15.66 0.91
C THR A 506 -0.64 14.68 0.75
N TYR A 507 0.43 14.83 1.53
CA TYR A 507 1.50 13.84 1.54
C TYR A 507 1.07 12.70 2.47
N GLU A 508 0.83 11.54 1.87
CA GLU A 508 0.45 10.31 2.57
C GLU A 508 1.70 9.50 2.91
N TYR A 509 2.00 9.36 4.20
CA TYR A 509 3.04 8.46 4.68
C TYR A 509 2.39 7.20 5.25
N THR A 510 2.76 6.03 4.73
CA THR A 510 2.35 4.77 5.36
C THR A 510 3.31 4.52 6.54
N ALA A 511 2.80 4.55 7.77
CA ALA A 511 3.61 4.19 8.94
C ALA A 511 3.84 2.68 8.89
N VAL A 512 5.00 2.22 8.41
CA VAL A 512 5.28 0.79 8.21
C VAL A 512 5.77 0.15 9.52
N SER A 513 5.21 -1.01 9.87
CA SER A 513 5.81 -1.93 10.85
C SER A 513 6.69 -2.94 10.10
N SER A 514 7.97 -2.65 9.95
CA SER A 514 8.90 -3.53 9.22
C SER A 514 9.58 -4.52 10.18
N ARG A 515 9.44 -5.83 9.93
CA ARG A 515 10.31 -6.90 10.46
C ARG A 515 10.78 -7.77 9.30
N LEU A 516 12.04 -8.18 9.33
CA LEU A 516 12.57 -9.36 8.62
C LEU A 516 13.19 -10.29 9.67
N MET A 517 12.78 -11.55 9.69
CA MET A 517 13.25 -12.58 10.62
C MET A 517 14.73 -12.98 10.34
N PRO A 518 15.43 -13.57 11.33
CA PRO A 518 16.88 -13.90 11.28
C PRO A 518 17.32 -14.79 10.13
#